data_AF-M6ZG17-F1
#
_entry.id   AF-M6ZG17-F1
#
_cell.length_a   1.000
_cell.length_b   1.000
_cell.length_c   1.000
_cell.angle_alpha   90.00
_cell.angle_beta   90.00
_cell.angle_gamma   90.00
#
_symmetry.space_group_name_H-M   'P 1'
#
loop_
_entity.id
_entity.type
_entity.pdbx_description
1 polymer ?
#
loop_
_entity_poly.entity_id
_entity_poly.type
_entity_poly.pdbx_seq_one_letter_code
_entity_poly.pdbx_strand_id
1 'polypeptide(L)'
;MIHNDFQNLYFIGLFQPVGCIWPMADYQAKLACLEILGKYKRPKNLKAAIQYEIDHPHFTFERGQRHAVEVDYHSFRKELRLELLKAGVDIGKPPGGNKSLYKNFPKAAS
;
A
#
# COMPACT_ATOMS: atom_id res chain seq x y z
N MET A 1 -5.52 0.56 7.84
CA MET A 1 -5.71 2.02 7.67
C MET A 1 -7.00 2.50 8.29
N ILE A 2 -8.17 2.01 7.86
CA ILE A 2 -9.49 2.47 8.33
C ILE A 2 -9.99 1.57 9.46
N HIS A 3 -10.49 2.14 10.56
CA HIS A 3 -11.07 1.35 11.64
C HIS A 3 -12.48 0.85 11.26
N ASN A 4 -12.80 -0.41 11.60
CA ASN A 4 -14.11 -1.02 11.32
C ASN A 4 -15.27 -0.30 12.04
N ASP A 5 -15.11 -0.08 13.35
CA ASP A 5 -16.20 0.43 14.20
C ASP A 5 -16.24 1.96 14.31
N PHE A 6 -15.14 2.66 13.98
CA PHE A 6 -15.02 4.11 14.15
C PHE A 6 -14.86 4.79 12.78
N GLN A 7 -15.83 5.62 12.40
CA GLN A 7 -15.92 6.25 11.06
C GLN A 7 -14.92 7.39 10.82
N ASN A 8 -14.20 7.84 11.85
CA ASN A 8 -13.27 8.96 11.78
C ASN A 8 -11.91 8.62 12.41
N LEU A 9 -11.62 7.34 12.59
CA LEU A 9 -10.34 6.85 13.12
C LEU A 9 -9.52 6.21 11.99
N TYR A 10 -8.30 6.70 11.83
CA TYR A 10 -7.38 6.28 10.78
C TYR A 10 -5.99 6.01 11.35
N PHE A 11 -5.35 4.97 10.82
CA PHE A 11 -3.95 4.64 11.08
C PHE A 11 -3.16 4.83 9.79
N ILE A 12 -2.24 5.79 9.82
CA ILE A 12 -1.37 6.15 8.70
C ILE A 12 0.04 5.65 9.00
N GLY A 13 0.64 4.89 8.07
CA GLY A 13 1.98 4.33 8.27
C GLY A 13 2.04 3.11 9.18
N LEU A 14 0.90 2.48 9.50
CA LEU A 14 0.88 1.21 10.26
C LEU A 14 1.08 0.02 9.30
N PHE A 15 2.27 -0.07 8.71
CA PHE A 15 2.74 -1.16 7.85
C PHE A 15 4.26 -1.09 7.70
N GLN A 16 4.90 -2.20 7.34
CA GLN A 16 6.34 -2.30 7.14
C GLN A 16 6.63 -2.70 5.70
N PRO A 17 6.89 -1.76 4.78
CA PRO A 17 7.20 -2.12 3.41
C PRO A 17 8.65 -2.57 3.28
N VAL A 18 8.95 -3.41 2.28
CA VAL A 18 10.32 -3.60 1.79
C VAL A 18 10.73 -2.36 0.99
N GLY A 19 11.03 -1.26 1.68
CA GLY A 19 11.37 0.03 1.07
C GLY A 19 11.03 1.23 1.95
N CYS A 20 10.96 2.42 1.35
CA CYS A 20 10.60 3.65 2.06
C CYS A 20 9.09 3.71 2.34
N ILE A 21 8.69 4.00 3.58
CA ILE A 21 7.28 4.08 4.00
C ILE A 21 6.56 5.34 3.53
N TRP A 22 7.28 6.44 3.32
CA TRP A 22 6.71 7.77 3.12
C TRP A 22 5.72 7.87 1.95
N PRO A 23 6.00 7.30 0.76
CA PRO A 23 5.07 7.43 -0.36
C PRO A 23 3.71 6.80 -0.07
N MET A 24 3.69 5.62 0.55
CA MET A 24 2.43 4.93 0.85
C MET A 24 1.70 5.54 2.04
N ALA A 25 2.43 6.08 3.03
CA ALA A 25 1.82 6.86 4.10
C ALA A 25 1.11 8.12 3.58
N ASP A 26 1.71 8.82 2.60
CA ASP A 26 1.07 9.96 1.92
C ASP A 26 -0.20 9.53 1.15
N TYR A 27 -0.15 8.40 0.44
CA TYR A 27 -1.32 7.86 -0.26
C TYR A 27 -2.43 7.41 0.70
N GLN A 28 -2.09 6.82 1.84
CA GLN A 28 -3.05 6.53 2.90
C GLN A 28 -3.71 7.80 3.44
N ALA A 29 -2.91 8.85 3.69
CA ALA A 29 -3.43 10.13 4.16
C ALA A 29 -4.38 10.77 3.13
N LYS A 30 -4.03 10.75 1.85
CA LYS A 30 -4.92 11.21 0.76
C LYS A 30 -6.24 10.46 0.75
N LEU A 31 -6.21 9.14 0.88
CA LEU A 31 -7.42 8.31 0.88
C LEU A 31 -8.31 8.64 2.09
N ALA A 32 -7.71 8.78 3.28
CA ALA A 32 -8.42 9.22 4.49
C ALA A 32 -9.06 10.60 4.32
N CYS A 33 -8.34 11.58 3.77
CA CYS A 33 -8.89 12.91 3.48
C CYS A 33 -10.06 12.86 2.48
N LEU A 34 -9.96 12.05 1.42
CA LEU A 34 -11.05 11.87 0.45
C LEU A 34 -12.28 11.25 1.10
N GLU A 35 -12.10 10.34 2.05
CA GLU A 35 -13.19 9.76 2.82
C GLU A 35 -13.86 10.79 3.74
N ILE A 36 -13.07 11.58 4.48
CA ILE A 36 -13.56 12.67 5.34
C ILE A 36 -14.36 13.69 4.52
N LEU A 37 -13.95 13.96 3.28
CA LEU A 37 -14.65 14.83 2.34
C LEU A 37 -15.87 14.18 1.66
N GLY A 38 -16.18 12.91 1.95
CA GLY A 38 -17.28 12.16 1.34
C GLY A 38 -17.05 11.75 -0.12
N LYS A 39 -15.83 11.87 -0.62
CA LYS A 39 -15.45 11.55 -2.03
C LYS A 39 -15.04 10.09 -2.21
N TYR A 40 -14.59 9.43 -1.15
CA TYR A 40 -14.29 8.00 -1.14
C TYR A 40 -15.31 7.25 -0.28
N LYS A 41 -15.75 6.09 -0.75
CA LYS A 41 -16.67 5.21 -0.03
C LYS A 41 -15.96 3.96 0.43
N ARG A 42 -16.01 3.69 1.75
CA ARG A 42 -15.50 2.45 2.35
C ARG A 42 -16.15 1.21 1.70
N PRO A 43 -15.47 0.05 1.69
CA PRO A 43 -16.11 -1.23 1.43
C PRO A 43 -17.34 -1.42 2.33
N LYS A 44 -18.45 -1.94 1.76
CA LYS A 44 -19.70 -2.17 2.51
C LYS A 44 -19.51 -3.10 3.70
N ASN A 45 -18.62 -4.08 3.58
CA ASN A 45 -18.32 -5.04 4.63
C ASN A 45 -16.81 -5.02 4.93
N LEU A 46 -16.38 -4.00 5.68
CA LEU A 46 -14.96 -3.81 6.00
C LEU A 46 -14.42 -4.96 6.87
N LYS A 47 -15.24 -5.52 7.78
CA LYS A 47 -14.88 -6.70 8.58
C LYS A 47 -14.51 -7.91 7.71
N ALA A 48 -15.32 -8.21 6.68
CA ALA A 48 -15.01 -9.31 5.76
C ALA A 48 -13.75 -9.03 4.93
N ALA A 49 -13.52 -7.78 4.52
CA ALA A 49 -12.29 -7.39 3.82
C ALA A 49 -11.05 -7.58 4.72
N ILE A 50 -11.11 -7.14 5.98
CA ILE A 50 -10.03 -7.35 6.95
C ILE A 50 -9.74 -8.83 7.16
N GLN A 51 -10.79 -9.66 7.33
CA GLN A 51 -10.62 -11.09 7.51
C GLN A 51 -9.99 -11.75 6.28
N TYR A 52 -10.40 -11.35 5.09
CA TYR A 52 -9.81 -11.84 3.84
C TYR A 52 -8.30 -11.57 3.78
N GLU A 53 -7.85 -10.36 4.12
CA GLU A 53 -6.43 -10.01 4.16
C GLU A 53 -5.64 -10.82 5.21
N ILE A 54 -6.24 -11.08 6.38
CA ILE A 54 -5.64 -11.91 7.42
C ILE A 54 -5.48 -13.37 6.95
N ASP A 55 -6.48 -13.89 6.24
CA ASP A 55 -6.51 -15.27 5.75
C ASP A 55 -5.62 -15.47 4.49
N HIS A 56 -5.32 -14.40 3.76
CA HIS A 56 -4.54 -14.41 2.51
C HIS A 56 -3.31 -13.49 2.60
N PRO A 57 -2.37 -13.73 3.53
CA PRO A 57 -1.19 -12.88 3.65
C PRO A 57 -0.39 -12.91 2.35
N HIS A 58 0.00 -11.73 1.85
CA HIS A 58 0.73 -11.61 0.59
C HIS A 58 2.10 -12.30 0.58
N PHE A 59 2.65 -12.62 1.74
CA PHE A 59 3.89 -13.37 1.90
C PHE A 59 3.82 -14.31 3.10
N THR A 60 4.57 -15.40 3.00
CA THR A 60 4.86 -16.31 4.11
C THR A 60 6.05 -15.76 4.91
N PHE A 61 5.84 -14.69 5.67
CA PHE A 61 6.88 -14.18 6.55
C PHE A 61 7.15 -15.15 7.72
N GLU A 62 8.39 -15.17 8.22
CA GLU A 62 8.73 -15.93 9.42
C GLU A 62 7.86 -15.47 10.59
N ARG A 63 7.47 -16.40 11.48
CA ARG A 63 6.60 -16.12 12.63
C ARG A 63 7.33 -15.28 13.68
N GLY A 64 7.47 -13.98 13.41
CA GLY A 64 7.99 -12.98 14.33
C GLY A 64 7.07 -11.77 14.35
N GLN A 65 6.89 -11.15 15.52
CA GLN A 65 6.10 -9.93 15.70
C GLN A 65 6.52 -8.79 14.75
N ARG A 66 7.79 -8.80 14.30
CA ARG A 66 8.37 -7.83 13.37
C ARG A 66 7.88 -7.96 11.93
N HIS A 67 7.15 -9.02 11.60
CA HIS A 67 6.58 -9.26 10.27
C HIS A 67 5.05 -9.15 10.25
N ALA A 68 4.44 -8.80 11.38
CA ALA A 68 2.99 -8.80 11.53
C ALA A 68 2.24 -7.83 10.61
N VAL A 69 2.93 -6.80 10.10
CA VAL A 69 2.37 -5.77 9.22
C VAL A 69 3.23 -5.55 7.97
N GLU A 70 4.02 -6.55 7.59
CA GLU A 70 4.92 -6.42 6.44
C GLU A 70 4.15 -6.51 5.11
N VAL A 71 4.56 -5.69 4.14
CA VAL A 71 3.90 -5.58 2.83
C VAL A 71 4.91 -5.48 1.69
N ASP A 72 4.57 -6.01 0.52
CA ASP A 72 5.31 -5.69 -0.70
C ASP A 72 4.99 -4.28 -1.17
N TYR A 73 6.04 -3.50 -1.42
CA TYR A 73 5.95 -2.11 -1.82
C TYR A 73 5.10 -1.94 -3.09
N HIS A 74 5.34 -2.75 -4.11
CA HIS A 74 4.73 -2.56 -5.42
C HIS A 74 3.25 -2.96 -5.44
N SER A 75 2.92 -4.07 -4.80
CA SER A 75 1.56 -4.59 -4.68
C SER A 75 0.71 -3.65 -3.83
N PHE A 76 1.21 -3.24 -2.67
CA PHE A 76 0.51 -2.30 -1.80
C PHE A 76 0.30 -0.93 -2.44
N ARG A 77 1.32 -0.42 -3.17
CA ARG A 77 1.15 0.81 -3.96
C ARG A 77 0.06 0.65 -5.04
N LYS A 78 0.00 -0.51 -5.70
CA LYS A 78 -1.00 -0.78 -6.74
C LYS A 78 -2.41 -0.78 -6.15
N GLU A 79 -2.61 -1.39 -4.99
CA GLU A 79 -3.89 -1.40 -4.26
C GLU A 79 -4.30 0.01 -3.85
N LEU A 80 -3.41 0.77 -3.21
CA LEU A 80 -3.66 2.17 -2.85
C LEU A 80 -4.02 3.03 -4.07
N ARG A 81 -3.34 2.81 -5.21
CA ARG A 81 -3.70 3.48 -6.47
C ARG A 81 -5.11 3.12 -6.91
N LEU A 82 -5.50 1.85 -6.86
CA LEU A 82 -6.84 1.40 -7.25
C LEU A 82 -7.92 2.02 -6.36
N GLU A 83 -7.69 2.11 -5.05
CA GLU A 83 -8.64 2.77 -4.14
C GLU A 83 -8.73 4.28 -4.38
N LEU A 84 -7.61 4.97 -4.60
CA LEU A 84 -7.60 6.39 -4.93
C LEU A 84 -8.30 6.69 -6.27
N LEU A 85 -8.16 5.80 -7.26
CA LEU A 85 -8.85 5.91 -8.55
C LEU A 85 -10.37 5.84 -8.41
N LYS A 86 -10.92 5.08 -7.45
CA LYS A 86 -12.37 5.06 -7.17
C LYS A 86 -12.88 6.44 -6.73
N ALA A 87 -12.01 7.27 -6.16
CA ALA A 87 -12.29 8.65 -5.78
C ALA A 87 -11.79 9.68 -6.82
N GLY A 88 -11.39 9.23 -8.02
CA GLY A 88 -10.95 10.09 -9.12
C GLY A 88 -9.52 10.63 -9.00
N VAL A 89 -8.69 10.06 -8.12
CA VAL A 89 -7.29 10.49 -7.92
C VAL A 89 -6.33 9.45 -8.48
N ASP A 90 -5.49 9.83 -9.44
CA ASP A 90 -4.39 8.99 -9.93
C ASP A 90 -3.05 9.46 -9.37
N ILE A 91 -2.33 8.55 -8.70
CA ILE A 91 -0.97 8.78 -8.18
C ILE A 91 0.13 8.46 -9.21
N GLY A 92 -0.26 8.13 -10.44
CA GLY A 92 0.62 7.97 -11.59
C GLY A 92 1.55 6.76 -11.49
N LYS A 93 2.60 6.79 -12.33
CA LYS A 93 3.65 5.77 -12.36
C LYS A 93 4.56 5.90 -11.13
N PRO A 94 5.06 4.79 -10.57
CA PRO A 94 6.05 4.86 -9.51
C PRO A 94 7.32 5.56 -10.02
N PRO A 95 8.08 6.24 -9.16
CA PRO A 95 9.39 6.76 -9.53
C PRO A 95 10.27 5.60 -10.00
N GLY A 96 10.96 5.79 -11.12
CA GLY A 96 11.85 4.81 -11.71
C GLY A 96 13.10 5.50 -12.21
N GLY A 97 14.26 4.87 -12.01
CA GLY A 97 15.52 5.37 -12.56
C GLY A 97 15.55 5.25 -14.09
N ASN A 98 16.39 6.07 -14.72
CA ASN A 98 16.62 5.99 -16.15
C ASN A 98 17.49 4.78 -16.47
N LYS A 99 16.86 3.71 -16.97
CA LYS A 99 17.53 2.44 -17.31
C LYS A 99 18.68 2.61 -18.31
N SER A 100 18.65 3.62 -19.18
CA SER A 100 19.74 3.88 -20.14
C SER A 100 21.04 4.34 -19.47
N LEU A 101 20.95 4.90 -18.26
CA LEU A 101 22.10 5.35 -17.46
C LEU A 101 22.58 4.27 -16.49
N TYR A 102 21.96 3.09 -16.50
CA TYR A 102 22.38 2.01 -15.62
C TYR A 102 23.68 1.41 -16.16
N LYS A 103 24.60 1.06 -15.25
CA LYS A 103 25.87 0.45 -15.62
C LYS A 103 25.61 -0.89 -16.31
N ASN A 104 26.05 -1.01 -17.55
CA ASN A 104 26.09 -2.30 -18.25
C ASN A 104 27.44 -2.95 -17.97
N PHE A 105 27.46 -3.89 -17.02
CA PHE A 105 28.63 -4.73 -16.84
C PHE A 105 28.64 -5.82 -17.92
N PRO A 106 29.75 -6.01 -18.66
CA PRO A 106 29.87 -7.16 -19.54
C PRO A 106 29.70 -8.43 -18.71
N LYS A 107 28.87 -9.37 -19.18
CA LYS A 107 28.79 -10.69 -18.56
C LYS A 107 30.18 -11.32 -18.64
N ALA A 108 30.73 -11.72 -17.50
CA ALA A 108 31.99 -12.48 -17.47
C ALA A 108 31.81 -13.70 -18.37
N ALA A 109 32.74 -13.89 -19.30
CA ALA A 109 32.77 -15.09 -20.13
C ALA A 109 32.96 -16.30 -19.20
N SER A 110 31.96 -17.20 -19.20
CA SER A 110 32.01 -18.52 -18.58
C SER A 110 32.90 -19.45 -19.37
#